data_AF-A0A6A8GAS9-F1
#
_entry.id   AF-A0A6A8GAS9-F1
#
_cell.length_a   1.000
_cell.length_b   1.000
_cell.length_c   1.000
_cell.angle_alpha   90.00
_cell.angle_beta   90.00
_cell.angle_gamma   90.00
#
_symmetry.space_group_name_H-M   'P 1'
#
loop_
_entity.id
_entity.type
_entity.pdbx_description
1 polymer ?
#
loop_
_entity_poly.entity_id
_entity_poly.type
_entity_poly.pdbx_seq_one_letter_code
_entity_poly.pdbx_strand_id
1 'polypeptide(L)'
;MKWLDSLDEPTSTELKRAFVPKPSDFSGSTYPTSISNVRITGDPAFVETVAGLLKPIQDLEDGGTRVEINLQQTEDRDSGEQTGNYALYLSVAERG
;
A
#
# COMPACT_ATOMS: atom_id res chain seq x y z
N MET A 1 21.15 -6.67 8.19
CA MET A 1 19.93 -7.46 7.88
C MET A 1 19.29 -8.15 9.07
N LYS A 2 19.93 -8.27 10.25
CA LYS A 2 19.38 -8.97 11.44
C LYS A 2 17.99 -8.53 11.94
N TRP A 3 17.49 -7.36 11.50
CA TRP A 3 16.20 -6.86 11.95
C TRP A 3 15.04 -7.62 11.32
N LEU A 4 15.04 -7.86 10.00
CA LEU A 4 13.99 -8.65 9.34
C LEU A 4 13.97 -10.08 9.88
N ASP A 5 15.16 -10.66 10.11
CA ASP A 5 15.30 -12.02 10.68
C ASP A 5 14.76 -12.13 12.12
N SER A 6 14.52 -10.99 12.79
CA SER A 6 13.97 -10.95 14.16
C SER A 6 12.46 -10.73 14.20
N LEU A 7 11.80 -10.53 13.05
CA LEU A 7 10.37 -10.34 12.96
C LEU A 7 9.69 -11.68 12.65
N ASP A 8 8.61 -11.96 13.38
CA ASP A 8 7.73 -13.06 13.02
C ASP A 8 6.94 -12.70 11.75
N GLU A 9 6.63 -13.71 10.93
CA GLU A 9 5.73 -13.53 9.80
C GLU A 9 4.32 -13.21 10.33
N PRO A 10 3.70 -12.08 9.92
CA PRO A 10 2.40 -11.71 10.46
C PRO A 10 1.31 -12.63 9.92
N THR A 11 0.39 -13.02 10.78
CA THR A 11 -0.87 -13.64 10.36
C THR A 11 -1.74 -12.64 9.58
N SER A 12 -2.70 -13.14 8.80
CA SER A 12 -3.68 -12.28 8.11
C SER A 12 -4.45 -11.35 9.07
N THR A 13 -4.71 -11.80 10.30
CA THR A 13 -5.38 -10.98 11.32
C THR A 13 -4.49 -9.85 11.83
N GLU A 14 -3.21 -10.13 12.08
CA GLU A 14 -2.24 -9.11 12.52
C GLU A 14 -1.99 -8.09 11.42
N LEU A 15 -1.82 -8.55 10.17
CA LEU A 15 -1.67 -7.68 9.02
C LEU A 15 -2.86 -6.71 8.90
N LYS A 16 -4.09 -7.21 8.99
CA LYS A 16 -5.30 -6.37 8.94
C LYS A 16 -5.36 -5.35 10.07
N ARG A 17 -5.00 -5.75 11.30
CA ARG A 17 -4.99 -4.84 12.47
C ARG A 17 -3.95 -3.72 12.36
N ALA A 18 -2.91 -3.91 11.57
CA ALA A 18 -1.88 -2.89 11.34
C ALA A 18 -2.34 -1.76 10.40
N PHE A 19 -3.44 -1.95 9.65
CA PHE A 19 -4.00 -0.90 8.81
C PHE A 19 -4.86 0.06 9.62
N VAL A 20 -4.45 1.32 9.64
CA VAL A 20 -5.23 2.45 10.16
C VAL A 20 -5.85 3.17 8.96
N PRO A 21 -7.19 3.20 8.84
CA PRO A 21 -7.86 3.87 7.73
C PRO A 21 -7.54 5.36 7.67
N LYS A 22 -7.45 5.87 6.45
CA LYS A 22 -7.40 7.29 6.12
C LYS A 22 -8.80 7.91 6.34
N PRO A 23 -8.95 8.97 7.14
CA PRO A 23 -10.21 9.69 7.27
C PRO A 23 -10.70 10.20 5.91
N SER A 24 -12.03 10.26 5.71
CA SER A 24 -12.65 10.59 4.41
C SER A 24 -12.28 11.99 3.88
N ASP A 25 -11.93 12.92 4.76
CA ASP A 25 -11.55 14.30 4.46
C ASP A 25 -10.02 14.51 4.39
N PHE A 26 -9.22 13.45 4.52
CA PHE A 26 -7.77 13.55 4.51
C PHE A 26 -7.21 13.81 3.10
N SER A 27 -6.51 14.94 2.93
CA SER A 27 -5.89 15.36 1.67
C SER A 27 -4.35 15.30 1.67
N GLY A 28 -3.75 14.71 2.71
CA GLY A 28 -2.30 14.66 2.91
C GLY A 28 -1.87 15.44 4.15
N SER A 29 -0.67 15.13 4.65
CA SER A 29 -0.09 15.83 5.80
C SER A 29 1.43 15.86 5.68
N THR A 30 2.02 17.02 5.94
CA THR A 30 3.48 17.16 6.18
C THR A 30 3.85 16.85 7.64
N TYR A 31 2.85 16.70 8.51
CA TYR A 31 2.98 16.33 9.92
C TYR A 31 2.80 14.81 10.12
N PRO A 32 3.29 14.26 11.25
CA PRO A 32 3.11 12.85 11.59
C PRO A 32 1.65 12.43 11.45
N THR A 33 1.42 11.33 10.72
CA THR A 33 0.10 10.72 10.56
C THR A 33 0.16 9.27 11.04
N SER A 34 -0.93 8.81 11.64
CA SER A 34 -1.12 7.41 12.03
C SER A 34 -1.67 6.54 10.90
N ILE A 35 -1.99 7.14 9.74
CA ILE A 35 -2.62 6.46 8.60
C ILE A 35 -1.63 5.49 7.95
N SER A 36 -2.09 4.26 7.70
CA SER A 36 -1.28 3.22 7.05
C SER A 36 -1.37 3.34 5.53
N ASN A 37 -0.22 3.47 4.88
CA ASN A 37 -0.09 3.41 3.41
C ASN A 37 1.09 2.52 3.03
N VAL A 38 0.93 1.72 1.98
CA VAL A 38 2.01 0.90 1.42
C VAL A 38 2.29 1.37 -0.01
N ARG A 39 3.57 1.58 -0.32
CA ARG A 39 4.05 1.80 -1.69
C ARG A 39 5.03 0.70 -2.07
N ILE A 40 4.76 0.00 -3.15
CA ILE A 40 5.65 -1.00 -3.76
C ILE A 40 6.07 -0.44 -5.12
N THR A 41 7.36 -0.46 -5.43
CA THR A 41 7.86 0.05 -6.72
C THR A 41 8.91 -0.90 -7.28
N GLY A 42 8.77 -1.25 -8.55
CA GLY A 42 9.66 -2.19 -9.24
C GLY A 42 9.08 -2.63 -10.59
N ASP A 43 9.66 -3.67 -11.17
CA ASP A 43 9.11 -4.29 -12.37
C ASP A 43 7.75 -4.97 -12.09
N PRO A 44 6.96 -5.28 -13.13
CA PRO A 44 5.64 -5.88 -12.97
C PRO A 44 5.63 -7.16 -12.13
N ALA A 45 6.57 -8.08 -12.38
CA ALA A 45 6.59 -9.38 -11.72
C ALA A 45 6.91 -9.24 -10.22
N PHE A 46 7.83 -8.33 -9.88
CA PHE A 46 8.10 -7.98 -8.49
C PHE A 46 6.88 -7.38 -7.80
N VAL A 47 6.23 -6.38 -8.41
CA VAL A 47 5.06 -5.70 -7.82
C VAL A 47 3.93 -6.69 -7.57
N GLU A 48 3.60 -7.54 -8.53
CA GLU A 48 2.55 -8.56 -8.37
C GLU A 48 2.87 -9.56 -7.27
N THR A 49 4.12 -10.02 -7.20
CA THR A 49 4.57 -10.99 -6.20
C THR A 49 4.44 -10.43 -4.78
N VAL A 50 4.95 -9.21 -4.55
CA VAL A 50 4.91 -8.58 -3.22
C VAL A 50 3.49 -8.15 -2.86
N ALA A 51 2.71 -7.62 -3.81
CA ALA A 51 1.30 -7.29 -3.58
C ALA A 51 0.46 -8.51 -3.19
N GLY A 52 0.86 -9.70 -3.68
CA GLY A 52 0.24 -10.98 -3.30
C GLY A 52 0.25 -11.25 -1.79
N LEU A 53 1.27 -10.77 -1.06
CA LEU A 53 1.37 -10.90 0.40
C LEU A 53 0.34 -10.03 1.14
N LEU A 54 -0.15 -8.98 0.50
CA LEU A 54 -1.08 -8.01 1.07
C LEU A 54 -2.54 -8.32 0.75
N LYS A 55 -2.84 -9.44 0.07
CA LYS A 55 -4.22 -9.88 -0.24
C LYS A 55 -5.21 -9.80 0.93
N PRO A 56 -4.85 -10.13 2.19
CA PRO A 56 -5.78 -10.02 3.31
C PRO A 56 -6.37 -8.62 3.53
N ILE A 57 -5.74 -7.55 3.01
CA ILE A 57 -6.28 -6.19 3.09
C ILE A 57 -7.67 -6.08 2.42
N GLN A 58 -8.01 -6.96 1.47
CA GLN A 58 -9.31 -6.96 0.79
C GLN A 58 -10.49 -7.18 1.76
N ASP A 59 -10.26 -7.87 2.89
CA ASP A 59 -11.30 -8.06 3.91
C ASP A 59 -11.62 -6.77 4.69
N LEU A 60 -10.83 -5.71 4.50
CA LEU A 60 -11.07 -4.37 5.04
C LEU A 60 -11.93 -3.51 4.10
N GLU A 61 -12.46 -4.08 3.00
CA GLU A 61 -13.50 -3.44 2.21
C GLU A 61 -14.86 -3.78 2.85
N ASP A 62 -15.56 -2.78 3.36
CA ASP A 62 -16.90 -2.96 3.93
C ASP A 62 -17.80 -1.72 3.74
N GLY A 63 -18.89 -1.63 4.51
CA GLY A 63 -19.82 -0.50 4.45
C GLY A 63 -19.28 0.81 5.05
N GLY A 64 -18.22 0.76 5.87
CA GLY A 64 -17.60 1.93 6.50
C GLY A 64 -16.22 2.25 5.94
N THR A 65 -15.57 1.33 5.23
CA THR A 65 -14.22 1.46 4.72
C THR A 65 -14.09 0.99 3.27
N ARG A 66 -13.08 1.52 2.59
CA ARG A 66 -12.73 1.22 1.20
C ARG A 66 -11.23 0.95 1.09
N VAL A 67 -10.87 -0.15 0.46
CA VAL A 67 -9.53 -0.47 0.01
C VAL A 67 -9.24 0.31 -1.26
N GLU A 68 -8.22 1.15 -1.21
CA GLU A 68 -7.74 1.93 -2.35
C GLU A 68 -6.52 1.23 -2.95
N ILE A 69 -6.60 0.95 -4.25
CA ILE A 69 -5.53 0.33 -5.03
C ILE A 69 -5.26 1.24 -6.22
N ASN A 70 -4.06 1.79 -6.30
CA ASN A 70 -3.64 2.62 -7.42
C ASN A 70 -2.31 2.11 -7.98
N LEU A 71 -2.36 1.53 -9.18
CA LEU A 71 -1.19 1.02 -9.89
C LEU A 71 -0.84 1.99 -11.03
N GLN A 72 0.38 2.53 -11.01
CA GLN A 72 0.83 3.53 -11.96
C GLN A 72 2.13 3.07 -12.63
N GLN A 73 2.23 3.22 -13.94
CA GLN A 73 3.53 3.12 -14.62
C GLN A 73 4.38 4.33 -14.23
N THR A 74 5.67 4.09 -14.03
CA THR A 74 6.62 5.15 -13.71
C THR A 74 7.32 5.64 -14.96
N GLU A 75 7.41 6.96 -15.07
CA GLU A 75 8.08 7.65 -16.16
C GLU A 75 9.46 8.10 -15.70
N ASP A 76 10.41 8.09 -16.61
CA ASP A 76 11.72 8.67 -16.42
C ASP A 76 11.57 10.19 -16.32
N ARG A 77 12.17 10.78 -15.28
CA ARG A 77 11.95 12.18 -14.95
C ARG A 77 12.49 13.14 -16.02
N ASP A 78 13.56 12.74 -16.69
CA ASP A 78 14.29 13.62 -17.60
C ASP A 78 13.77 13.51 -19.04
N SER A 79 13.35 12.31 -19.45
CA SER A 79 12.83 12.03 -20.81
C SER A 79 11.30 11.98 -20.90
N GLY A 80 10.59 11.71 -19.80
CA GLY A 80 9.15 11.44 -19.80
C GLY A 80 8.78 10.08 -20.40
N GLU A 81 9.76 9.24 -20.76
CA GLU A 81 9.50 7.93 -21.30
C GLU A 81 9.13 6.93 -20.20
N GLN A 82 8.33 5.91 -20.56
CA GLN A 82 7.99 4.85 -19.62
C GLN A 82 9.23 4.03 -19.28
N THR A 83 9.49 3.84 -17.98
CA THR A 83 10.64 3.05 -17.51
C THR A 83 10.40 1.54 -17.55
N GLY A 84 9.16 1.11 -17.81
CA GLY A 84 8.72 -0.27 -17.65
C GLY A 84 8.47 -0.69 -16.19
N ASN A 85 8.78 0.17 -15.22
CA ASN A 85 8.48 -0.07 -13.80
C ASN A 85 7.11 0.48 -13.42
N TYR A 86 6.59 -0.04 -12.31
CA TYR A 86 5.30 0.33 -11.73
C TYR A 86 5.46 0.76 -10.28
N ALA A 87 4.60 1.69 -9.85
CA ALA A 87 4.37 2.05 -8.47
C ALA A 87 2.94 1.67 -8.09
N LEU A 88 2.82 0.74 -7.14
CA LEU A 88 1.56 0.36 -6.52
C LEU A 88 1.41 1.09 -5.19
N TYR A 89 0.30 1.80 -5.03
CA TYR A 89 -0.14 2.39 -3.78
C TYR A 89 -1.35 1.61 -3.24
N LEU A 90 -1.25 1.19 -1.98
CA LEU A 90 -2.31 0.48 -1.24
C LEU A 90 -2.61 1.22 0.06
N SER A 91 -3.90 1.47 0.30
CA SER A 91 -4.40 2.10 1.51
C SER A 91 -5.82 1.63 1.83
N VAL A 92 -6.25 1.90 3.06
CA VAL A 92 -7.66 1.79 3.46
C VAL A 92 -8.13 3.19 3.80
N ALA A 93 -9.32 3.57 3.35
CA ALA A 93 -9.94 4.85 3.63
C ALA A 93 -11.33 4.64 4.25
N GLU A 94 -11.74 5.53 5.13
CA GLU A 94 -13.13 5.61 5.57
C GLU A 94 -14.02 6.04 4.39
N ARG A 95 -15.23 5.49 4.32
CA ARG A 95 -16.25 5.97 3.40
C ARG A 95 -16.87 7.24 3.98
N GLY A 96 -16.86 8.31 3.19
CA GLY A 96 -17.58 9.57 3.47
C GLY A 96 -19.04 9.51 3.06
#